data_AF-A0A5J6U7Y0-F1
#
_entry.id   AF-A0A5J6U7Y0-F1
#
_cell.length_a   1.000
_cell.length_b   1.000
_cell.length_c   1.000
_cell.angle_alpha   90.00
_cell.angle_beta   90.00
_cell.angle_gamma   90.00
#
_symmetry.space_group_name_H-M   'P 1'
#
loop_
_entity.id
_entity.type
_entity.pdbx_description
1 polymer ?
#
loop_
_entity_poly.entity_id
_entity_poly.type
_entity_poly.pdbx_seq_one_letter_code
_entity_poly.pdbx_strand_id
1 'polypeptide(L)'
;MDAPRPVTAAALGFLNDWFLTVPSLDGVLRAAAFVGVAVVAGAALLRPFAAAHPQAVPAVAAVTVPCVLVTVGPPLAAFGAAALTLAAAMAQRRPRLACGLGAALTALLAAHAARGSLGGVLGAGLLAAAAAVLLGAATALATGARRRVPVRAAAAAAVPLVAAAAVAVAVPAKARPGVPVVRTGADDRASVLIVPHRPGWNLVRVPGPAEVGTDPGAPASAVRVPGAEGRWSMVWLAPGRGRVWIRRAGRESAVRVDTGTGTARSTITWNDGPECASAALGALAADRDRPLRGCPADGLDDLDAAALRSIVGFVAGRGVDSVVLRHDSSPRSREAVRQVRGEARRLGVAVTAEARPDRPVIIVSGWSGAHGVLSDVAAGRLRGSGTYLAPWLLAPRLLTVPAGQLLPLRFSPRDEFPVAYTASLAERFPGERPTAAGYHAWLAAGGTERPRTARLYAASLVRFPSPGGEAGHPTGDGWLPEGTITAISGPLR
;
A
#
# COMPACT_ATOMS: atom_id res chain seq x y z
N MET A 1 19.40 52.86 -32.00
CA MET A 1 20.25 51.86 -31.31
C MET A 1 19.40 51.29 -30.20
N ASP A 2 18.66 50.23 -30.52
CA ASP A 2 17.71 49.59 -29.61
C ASP A 2 18.39 48.47 -28.83
N ALA A 3 18.23 48.49 -27.51
CA ALA A 3 18.73 47.45 -26.61
C ALA A 3 17.80 46.22 -26.62
N PRO A 4 18.35 44.99 -26.55
CA PRO A 4 17.54 43.77 -26.56
C PRO A 4 16.88 43.50 -25.19
N ARG A 5 15.64 42.99 -25.23
CA ARG A 5 14.85 42.58 -24.05
C ARG A 5 15.28 41.19 -23.53
N PRO A 6 15.24 40.93 -22.20
CA PRO A 6 15.61 39.63 -21.63
C PRO A 6 14.44 38.64 -21.66
N VAL A 7 14.62 37.51 -22.34
CA VAL A 7 13.65 36.38 -22.40
C VAL A 7 14.01 35.26 -21.39
N THR A 8 15.01 35.46 -20.54
CA THR A 8 15.60 34.39 -19.70
C THR A 8 14.92 34.14 -18.36
N ALA A 9 14.07 35.05 -17.86
CA ALA A 9 13.43 34.89 -16.54
C ALA A 9 12.24 33.91 -16.52
N ALA A 10 11.49 33.78 -17.62
CA ALA A 10 10.32 32.90 -17.69
C ALA A 10 10.69 31.41 -17.86
N ALA A 11 11.84 31.11 -18.50
CA ALA A 11 12.32 29.74 -18.69
C ALA A 11 12.92 29.15 -17.40
N LEU A 12 13.55 29.97 -16.55
CA LEU A 12 14.12 29.53 -15.28
C LEU A 12 13.06 29.32 -14.20
N GLY A 13 11.96 30.08 -14.21
CA GLY A 13 10.81 29.85 -13.32
C GLY A 13 10.09 28.52 -13.60
N PHE A 14 9.92 28.16 -14.88
CA PHE A 14 9.27 26.91 -15.28
C PHE A 14 10.11 25.67 -14.96
N LEU A 15 11.44 25.77 -15.07
CA LEU A 15 12.35 24.67 -14.69
C LEU A 15 12.41 24.45 -13.17
N ASN A 16 12.27 25.51 -12.37
CA ASN A 16 12.29 25.40 -10.91
C ASN A 16 11.00 24.78 -10.34
N ASP A 17 9.83 25.08 -10.91
CA ASP A 17 8.55 24.44 -10.53
C ASP A 17 8.47 22.96 -10.98
N TRP A 18 9.15 22.59 -12.06
CA TRP A 18 9.25 21.21 -12.52
C TRP A 18 10.16 20.37 -11.58
N PHE A 19 11.27 20.93 -11.10
CA PHE A 19 12.16 20.22 -10.16
C PHE A 19 11.56 20.04 -8.74
N LEU A 20 10.53 20.81 -8.37
CA LEU A 20 9.81 20.62 -7.09
C LEU A 20 8.68 19.56 -7.19
N THR A 21 8.48 18.97 -8.37
CA THR A 21 7.48 17.92 -8.66
C THR A 21 8.11 16.63 -9.21
N VAL A 22 9.28 16.23 -8.69
CA VAL A 22 10.01 15.05 -9.19
C VAL A 22 9.26 13.74 -8.83
N PRO A 23 8.97 12.87 -9.82
CA PRO A 23 8.51 11.50 -9.60
C PRO A 23 9.65 10.61 -9.07
N SER A 24 9.31 9.47 -8.47
CA SER A 24 10.26 8.45 -7.99
C SER A 24 11.40 8.16 -8.99
N LEU A 25 12.53 7.63 -8.51
CA LEU A 25 13.70 7.26 -9.33
C LEU A 25 13.32 6.36 -10.53
N ASP A 26 12.28 5.52 -10.35
CA ASP A 26 11.65 4.71 -11.40
C ASP A 26 11.00 5.57 -12.51
N GLY A 27 10.37 6.70 -12.16
CA GLY A 27 9.88 7.70 -13.11
C GLY A 27 10.99 8.40 -13.90
N VAL A 28 12.12 8.71 -13.26
CA VAL A 28 13.30 9.28 -13.93
C VAL A 28 13.92 8.28 -14.90
N LEU A 29 14.04 7.01 -14.50
CA LEU A 29 14.54 5.93 -15.37
C LEU A 29 13.60 5.67 -16.56
N ARG A 30 12.29 5.72 -16.36
CA ARG A 30 11.30 5.61 -17.46
C ARG A 30 11.35 6.81 -18.40
N ALA A 31 11.54 8.02 -17.87
CA ALA A 31 11.75 9.22 -18.69
C ALA A 31 13.06 9.16 -19.49
N ALA A 32 14.14 8.67 -18.88
CA ALA A 32 15.42 8.46 -19.56
C ALA A 32 15.31 7.39 -20.65
N ALA A 33 14.59 6.29 -20.41
CA ALA A 33 14.29 5.27 -21.42
C ALA A 33 13.44 5.85 -22.56
N PHE A 34 12.47 6.71 -22.26
CA PHE A 34 11.65 7.42 -23.25
C PHE A 34 12.51 8.34 -24.14
N VAL A 35 13.40 9.15 -23.54
CA VAL A 35 14.34 10.01 -24.28
C VAL A 35 15.29 9.17 -25.13
N GLY A 36 15.81 8.06 -24.59
CA GLY A 36 16.68 7.14 -25.31
C GLY A 36 16.01 6.53 -26.55
N VAL A 37 14.77 6.03 -26.41
CA VAL A 37 14.00 5.46 -27.53
C VAL A 37 13.66 6.53 -28.57
N ALA A 38 13.30 7.75 -28.15
CA ALA A 38 13.03 8.86 -29.07
C ALA A 38 14.28 9.29 -29.85
N VAL A 39 15.44 9.36 -29.20
CA VAL A 39 16.74 9.66 -29.84
C VAL A 39 17.12 8.57 -30.84
N VAL A 40 16.89 7.29 -30.52
CA VAL A 40 17.19 6.15 -31.41
C VAL A 40 16.23 6.12 -32.60
N ALA A 41 14.95 6.38 -32.38
CA ALA A 41 13.97 6.52 -33.46
C ALA A 41 14.33 7.70 -34.37
N GLY A 42 14.73 8.84 -33.79
CA GLY A 42 15.24 10.00 -34.54
C GLY A 42 16.48 9.67 -35.36
N ALA A 43 17.47 9.00 -34.77
CA ALA A 43 18.69 8.57 -35.45
C ALA A 43 18.42 7.55 -36.57
N ALA A 44 17.49 6.61 -36.37
CA ALA A 44 17.07 5.64 -37.37
C ALA A 44 16.31 6.29 -38.54
N LEU A 45 15.50 7.31 -38.27
CA LEU A 45 14.80 8.10 -39.29
C LEU A 45 15.73 9.03 -40.08
N LEU A 46 16.84 9.47 -39.47
CA LEU A 46 17.87 10.30 -40.12
C LEU A 46 18.94 9.46 -40.85
N ARG A 47 18.95 8.14 -40.66
CA ARG A 47 19.88 7.18 -41.29
C ARG A 47 19.95 7.25 -42.83
N PRO A 48 18.87 7.53 -43.58
CA PRO A 48 18.94 7.73 -45.03
C PRO A 48 19.70 9.02 -45.44
N PHE A 49 19.86 9.97 -44.51
CA PHE A 49 20.55 11.25 -44.72
C PHE A 49 21.99 11.24 -44.19
N ALA A 50 22.37 10.24 -43.40
CA ALA A 50 23.67 10.13 -42.74
C ALA A 50 24.66 9.23 -43.48
N ALA A 51 24.74 9.35 -44.82
CA ALA A 51 25.72 8.62 -45.63
C ALA A 51 27.19 9.07 -45.40
N ALA A 52 27.44 10.05 -44.53
CA ALA A 52 28.78 10.64 -44.33
C ALA A 52 29.59 10.06 -43.14
N HIS A 53 28.99 9.34 -42.18
CA HIS A 53 29.72 8.88 -40.99
C HIS A 53 29.34 7.46 -40.51
N PRO A 54 30.04 6.41 -40.97
CA PRO A 54 29.74 5.00 -40.64
C PRO A 54 30.03 4.59 -39.18
N GLN A 55 30.64 5.46 -38.36
CA GLN A 55 31.03 5.15 -36.98
C GLN A 55 29.95 5.41 -35.92
N ALA A 56 28.82 6.04 -36.26
CA ALA A 56 27.78 6.40 -35.29
C ALA A 56 26.86 5.23 -34.87
N VAL A 57 26.80 4.16 -35.67
CA VAL A 57 25.90 3.00 -35.46
C VAL A 57 26.29 2.12 -34.26
N PRO A 58 27.58 1.76 -34.02
CA PRO A 58 27.95 0.95 -32.87
C PRO A 58 27.79 1.68 -31.52
N ALA A 59 27.97 3.00 -31.48
CA ALA A 59 27.79 3.80 -30.26
C ALA A 59 26.32 3.84 -29.78
N VAL A 60 25.35 3.83 -30.71
CA VAL A 60 23.91 3.86 -30.39
C VAL A 60 23.41 2.49 -29.93
N ALA A 61 23.94 1.39 -30.48
CA ALA A 61 23.62 0.02 -30.05
C ALA A 61 24.17 -0.31 -28.65
N ALA A 62 25.33 0.24 -28.29
CA ALA A 62 25.94 0.06 -26.97
C ALA A 62 25.13 0.69 -25.82
N VAL A 63 24.31 1.72 -26.10
CA VAL A 63 23.49 2.42 -25.09
C VAL A 63 22.07 1.85 -24.99
N THR A 64 21.50 1.32 -26.08
CA THR A 64 20.10 0.86 -26.12
C THR A 64 19.87 -0.52 -25.52
N VAL A 65 20.79 -1.45 -25.74
CA VAL A 65 20.66 -2.83 -25.22
C VAL A 65 20.66 -2.87 -23.69
N PRO A 66 21.52 -2.13 -22.95
CA PRO A 66 21.45 -2.06 -21.49
C PRO A 66 20.15 -1.45 -20.97
N CYS A 67 19.63 -0.38 -21.60
CA CYS A 67 18.41 0.30 -21.13
C CYS A 67 17.13 -0.55 -21.29
N VAL A 68 17.04 -1.40 -22.32
CA VAL A 68 15.93 -2.34 -22.49
C VAL A 68 16.05 -3.52 -21.52
N LEU A 69 17.27 -3.97 -21.20
CA LEU A 69 17.52 -5.04 -20.23
C LEU A 69 17.20 -4.65 -18.78
N VAL A 70 17.30 -3.36 -18.44
CA VAL A 70 17.01 -2.86 -17.07
C VAL A 70 15.49 -2.74 -16.79
N THR A 71 14.64 -2.72 -17.82
CA THR A 71 13.20 -2.44 -17.68
C THR A 71 12.30 -3.68 -17.76
N VAL A 72 12.84 -4.82 -18.20
CA VAL A 72 12.06 -6.06 -18.39
C VAL A 72 12.82 -7.19 -17.70
N GLY A 73 12.17 -7.87 -16.73
CA GLY A 73 12.83 -8.86 -15.87
C GLY A 73 13.67 -9.94 -16.61
N PRO A 74 14.61 -10.59 -15.89
CA PRO A 74 15.69 -11.39 -16.48
C PRO A 74 15.30 -12.47 -17.51
N PRO A 75 14.17 -13.20 -17.41
CA PRO A 75 13.84 -14.21 -18.42
C PRO A 75 13.40 -13.60 -19.76
N LEU A 76 12.77 -12.42 -19.76
CA LEU A 76 12.26 -11.76 -20.98
C LEU A 76 13.37 -11.00 -21.73
N ALA A 77 14.34 -10.49 -20.99
CA ALA A 77 15.58 -9.92 -21.50
C ALA A 77 16.35 -10.89 -22.42
N ALA A 78 16.50 -12.14 -22.01
CA ALA A 78 17.17 -13.19 -22.79
C ALA A 78 16.39 -13.55 -24.07
N PHE A 79 15.06 -13.67 -23.97
CA PHE A 79 14.19 -13.92 -25.13
C PHE A 79 14.21 -12.76 -26.14
N GLY A 80 14.17 -11.51 -25.67
CA GLY A 80 14.27 -10.33 -26.52
C GLY A 80 15.62 -10.24 -27.25
N ALA A 81 16.73 -10.52 -26.55
CA ALA A 81 18.06 -10.54 -27.13
C ALA A 81 18.22 -11.65 -28.19
N ALA A 82 17.71 -12.86 -27.92
CA ALA A 82 17.74 -13.98 -28.85
C ALA A 82 16.88 -13.72 -30.11
N ALA A 83 15.69 -13.13 -29.93
CA ALA A 83 14.82 -12.77 -31.04
C ALA A 83 15.40 -11.66 -31.93
N LEU A 84 16.05 -10.65 -31.34
CA LEU A 84 16.73 -9.57 -32.06
C LEU A 84 17.95 -10.06 -32.84
N THR A 85 18.75 -10.98 -32.27
CA THR A 85 19.88 -11.59 -32.97
C THR A 85 19.43 -12.48 -34.12
N LEU A 86 18.37 -13.26 -33.94
CA LEU A 86 17.79 -14.09 -35.00
C LEU A 86 17.20 -13.23 -36.14
N ALA A 87 16.51 -12.15 -35.80
CA ALA A 87 15.98 -11.19 -36.77
C ALA A 87 17.09 -10.48 -37.56
N ALA A 88 18.18 -10.09 -36.89
CA ALA A 88 19.35 -9.48 -37.52
C ALA A 88 20.07 -10.45 -38.48
N ALA A 89 20.22 -11.73 -38.10
CA ALA A 89 20.80 -12.76 -38.95
C ALA A 89 19.91 -13.06 -40.18
N MET A 90 18.59 -13.06 -40.02
CA MET A 90 17.65 -13.28 -41.13
C MET A 90 17.51 -12.08 -42.06
N ALA A 91 17.68 -10.85 -41.56
CA ALA A 91 17.63 -9.62 -42.37
C ALA A 91 18.71 -9.59 -43.46
N GLN A 92 19.86 -10.27 -43.24
CA GLN A 92 20.92 -10.39 -44.24
C GLN A 92 20.62 -11.39 -45.36
N ARG A 93 19.79 -12.42 -45.10
CA ARG A 93 19.56 -13.51 -46.07
C ARG A 93 18.19 -13.47 -46.73
N ARG A 94 17.13 -13.04 -46.02
CA ARG A 94 15.74 -13.02 -46.52
C ARG A 94 14.95 -11.84 -45.92
N PRO A 95 15.07 -10.63 -46.47
CA PRO A 95 14.55 -9.39 -45.86
C PRO A 95 13.02 -9.37 -45.71
N ARG A 96 12.29 -10.09 -46.58
CA ARG A 96 10.81 -10.19 -46.52
C ARG A 96 10.32 -11.01 -45.32
N LEU A 97 11.03 -12.07 -44.95
CA LEU A 97 10.68 -12.91 -43.78
C LEU A 97 11.04 -12.23 -42.46
N ALA A 98 12.15 -11.47 -42.44
CA ALA A 98 12.56 -10.69 -41.27
C ALA A 98 11.51 -9.63 -40.87
N CYS A 99 10.85 -9.00 -41.84
CA CYS A 99 9.78 -8.03 -41.57
C CYS A 99 8.54 -8.68 -40.95
N GLY A 100 8.11 -9.85 -41.47
CA GLY A 100 6.97 -10.58 -40.92
C GLY A 100 7.22 -11.09 -39.50
N LEU A 101 8.42 -11.61 -39.25
CA LEU A 101 8.79 -12.11 -37.93
C LEU A 101 8.94 -10.98 -36.90
N GLY A 102 9.51 -9.84 -37.31
CA GLY A 102 9.59 -8.63 -36.48
C GLY A 102 8.22 -8.11 -36.08
N ALA A 103 7.29 -8.00 -37.03
CA ALA A 103 5.91 -7.57 -36.75
C ALA A 103 5.18 -8.53 -35.78
N ALA A 104 5.35 -9.85 -35.96
CA ALA A 104 4.77 -10.85 -35.08
C ALA A 104 5.34 -10.78 -33.65
N LEU A 105 6.65 -10.60 -33.50
CA LEU A 105 7.32 -10.44 -32.19
C LEU A 105 6.87 -9.16 -31.47
N THR A 106 6.75 -8.05 -32.19
CA THR A 106 6.24 -6.78 -31.62
C THR A 106 4.79 -6.93 -31.16
N ALA A 107 3.94 -7.62 -31.93
CA ALA A 107 2.55 -7.89 -31.56
C ALA A 107 2.44 -8.81 -30.32
N LEU A 108 3.28 -9.84 -30.21
CA LEU A 108 3.35 -10.75 -29.06
C LEU A 108 3.82 -10.03 -27.78
N LEU A 109 4.85 -9.18 -27.88
CA LEU A 109 5.32 -8.35 -26.77
C LEU A 109 4.26 -7.33 -26.33
N ALA A 110 3.50 -6.75 -27.27
CA ALA A 110 2.39 -5.84 -26.96
C ALA A 110 1.24 -6.55 -26.24
N ALA A 111 0.86 -7.74 -26.71
CA ALA A 111 -0.18 -8.56 -26.08
C ALA A 111 0.20 -9.04 -24.68
N HIS A 112 1.49 -9.26 -24.42
CA HIS A 112 2.00 -9.63 -23.10
C HIS A 112 2.06 -8.42 -22.15
N ALA A 113 2.56 -7.27 -22.62
CA ALA A 113 2.59 -6.03 -21.85
C ALA A 113 1.19 -5.57 -21.42
N ALA A 114 0.17 -5.78 -22.27
CA ALA A 114 -1.22 -5.45 -21.98
C ALA A 114 -1.86 -6.28 -20.84
N ARG A 115 -1.22 -7.37 -20.39
CA ARG A 115 -1.71 -8.21 -19.28
C ARG A 115 -1.20 -7.77 -17.90
N GLY A 116 -0.20 -6.88 -17.85
CA GLY A 116 0.27 -6.25 -16.61
C GLY A 116 -0.54 -4.98 -16.29
N SER A 117 -0.57 -4.60 -15.01
CA SER A 117 -1.21 -3.37 -14.49
C SER A 117 -0.89 -2.10 -15.31
N LEU A 118 -1.67 -1.03 -15.11
CA LEU A 118 -1.70 0.31 -15.77
C LEU A 118 -0.53 0.78 -16.66
N GLY A 119 0.73 0.39 -16.39
CA GLY A 119 1.85 0.51 -17.34
C GLY A 119 1.68 -0.28 -18.65
N GLY A 120 0.81 -1.29 -18.69
CA GLY A 120 0.51 -2.08 -19.90
C GLY A 120 -0.17 -1.28 -21.02
N VAL A 121 -0.96 -0.25 -20.70
CA VAL A 121 -1.63 0.60 -21.70
C VAL A 121 -0.63 1.51 -22.41
N LEU A 122 0.34 2.06 -21.66
CA LEU A 122 1.43 2.84 -22.23
C LEU A 122 2.37 1.99 -23.09
N GLY A 123 2.72 0.79 -22.61
CA GLY A 123 3.51 -0.18 -23.37
C GLY A 123 2.82 -0.60 -24.67
N ALA A 124 1.52 -0.89 -24.62
CA ALA A 124 0.73 -1.25 -25.80
C ALA A 124 0.62 -0.10 -26.81
N GLY A 125 0.40 1.14 -26.34
CA GLY A 125 0.36 2.33 -27.20
C GLY A 125 1.69 2.62 -27.90
N LEU A 126 2.81 2.52 -27.17
CA LEU A 126 4.15 2.69 -27.72
C LEU A 126 4.51 1.60 -28.73
N LEU A 127 4.15 0.34 -28.45
CA LEU A 127 4.39 -0.79 -29.35
C LEU A 127 3.51 -0.71 -30.61
N ALA A 128 2.26 -0.26 -30.49
CA ALA A 128 1.40 -0.03 -31.65
C ALA A 128 1.93 1.10 -32.56
N ALA A 129 2.42 2.19 -31.96
CA ALA A 129 3.05 3.29 -32.71
C ALA A 129 4.35 2.84 -33.39
N ALA A 130 5.20 2.10 -32.68
CA ALA A 130 6.42 1.53 -33.26
C ALA A 130 6.12 0.54 -34.40
N ALA A 131 5.12 -0.33 -34.22
CA ALA A 131 4.66 -1.26 -35.25
C ALA A 131 4.13 -0.53 -36.49
N ALA A 132 3.35 0.54 -36.32
CA ALA A 132 2.83 1.34 -37.44
C ALA A 132 3.97 2.02 -38.24
N VAL A 133 4.99 2.55 -37.55
CA VAL A 133 6.18 3.13 -38.20
C VAL A 133 6.98 2.06 -38.95
N LEU A 134 7.18 0.88 -38.35
CA LEU A 134 7.91 -0.22 -38.98
C LEU A 134 7.15 -0.79 -40.19
N LEU A 135 5.83 -0.95 -40.11
CA LEU A 135 4.99 -1.36 -41.25
C LEU A 135 5.02 -0.32 -42.38
N GLY A 136 4.95 0.97 -42.04
CA GLY A 136 5.07 2.06 -43.01
C GLY A 136 6.42 2.07 -43.73
N ALA A 137 7.52 1.85 -42.99
CA ALA A 137 8.86 1.75 -43.57
C ALA A 137 9.02 0.50 -44.45
N ALA A 138 8.49 -0.65 -44.01
CA ALA A 138 8.57 -1.90 -44.76
C ALA A 138 7.75 -1.85 -46.07
N THR A 139 6.56 -1.26 -46.04
CA THR A 139 5.72 -1.07 -47.24
C THR A 139 6.32 -0.08 -48.23
N ALA A 140 6.95 1.00 -47.75
CA ALA A 140 7.68 1.94 -48.60
C ALA A 140 8.89 1.29 -49.29
N LEU A 141 9.63 0.42 -48.57
CA LEU A 141 10.75 -0.33 -49.13
C LEU A 141 10.30 -1.42 -50.11
N ALA A 142 9.19 -2.11 -49.83
CA ALA A 142 8.71 -3.23 -50.64
C ALA A 142 8.05 -2.78 -51.96
N THR A 143 7.39 -1.63 -51.97
CA THR A 143 6.67 -1.14 -53.17
C THR A 143 7.56 -0.35 -54.13
N GLY A 144 8.81 -0.06 -53.76
CA GLY A 144 9.75 0.70 -54.60
C GLY A 144 9.27 2.13 -54.94
N ALA A 145 8.20 2.58 -54.29
CA ALA A 145 7.58 3.86 -54.55
C ALA A 145 8.47 4.97 -54.00
N ARG A 146 9.40 5.48 -54.83
CA ARG A 146 10.12 6.75 -54.61
C ARG A 146 9.18 7.98 -54.64
N ARG A 147 7.88 7.80 -54.46
CA ARG A 147 6.96 8.93 -54.25
C ARG A 147 7.16 9.39 -52.82
N ARG A 148 7.54 10.66 -52.69
CA ARG A 148 7.66 11.41 -51.43
C ARG A 148 6.31 11.38 -50.71
N VAL A 149 5.98 10.27 -50.03
CA VAL A 149 4.95 10.28 -49.00
C VAL A 149 5.45 11.32 -48.00
N PRO A 150 4.74 12.43 -47.80
CA PRO A 150 5.25 13.49 -46.95
C PRO A 150 5.30 12.89 -45.54
N VAL A 151 6.52 12.63 -45.05
CA VAL A 151 6.82 12.21 -43.67
C VAL A 151 6.09 13.09 -42.64
N ARG A 152 5.74 14.32 -43.05
CA ARG A 152 4.87 15.25 -42.33
C ARG A 152 3.48 14.68 -41.97
N ALA A 153 2.86 13.86 -42.82
CA ALA A 153 1.55 13.28 -42.54
C ALA A 153 1.59 12.17 -41.47
N ALA A 154 2.64 11.34 -41.47
CA ALA A 154 2.85 10.32 -40.43
C ALA A 154 3.27 10.95 -39.10
N ALA A 155 4.11 11.99 -39.12
CA ALA A 155 4.48 12.76 -37.93
C ALA A 155 3.28 13.52 -37.34
N ALA A 156 2.40 14.08 -38.19
CA ALA A 156 1.20 14.78 -37.75
C ALA A 156 0.17 13.87 -37.05
N ALA A 157 0.14 12.57 -37.38
CA ALA A 157 -0.72 11.60 -36.71
C ALA A 157 -0.13 11.07 -35.39
N ALA A 158 1.20 11.03 -35.24
CA ALA A 158 1.87 10.52 -34.04
C ALA A 158 1.81 11.50 -32.85
N VAL A 159 1.93 12.80 -33.12
CA VAL A 159 1.89 13.85 -32.07
C VAL A 159 0.59 13.84 -31.24
N PRO A 160 -0.63 13.81 -31.82
CA PRO A 160 -1.86 13.78 -31.03
C PRO A 160 -2.02 12.47 -30.26
N LEU A 161 -1.49 11.34 -30.76
CA LEU A 161 -1.54 10.06 -30.05
C LEU A 161 -0.64 10.06 -28.81
N VAL A 162 0.57 10.63 -28.93
CA VAL A 162 1.51 10.81 -27.80
C VAL A 162 0.97 11.83 -26.81
N ALA A 163 0.38 12.93 -27.29
CA ALA A 163 -0.27 13.93 -26.43
C ALA A 163 -1.48 13.34 -25.69
N ALA A 164 -2.32 12.54 -26.35
CA ALA A 164 -3.46 11.86 -25.73
C ALA A 164 -2.99 10.82 -24.69
N ALA A 165 -1.91 10.08 -24.98
CA ALA A 165 -1.30 9.16 -24.02
C ALA A 165 -0.71 9.89 -22.81
N ALA A 166 -0.05 11.05 -23.01
CA ALA A 166 0.48 11.87 -21.93
C ALA A 166 -0.64 12.47 -21.05
N VAL A 167 -1.75 12.91 -21.65
CA VAL A 167 -2.92 13.42 -20.92
C VAL A 167 -3.61 12.30 -20.14
N ALA A 168 -3.71 11.09 -20.69
CA ALA A 168 -4.29 9.94 -19.99
C ALA A 168 -3.50 9.52 -18.74
N VAL A 169 -2.17 9.70 -18.74
CA VAL A 169 -1.30 9.46 -17.57
C VAL A 169 -1.43 10.57 -16.52
N ALA A 170 -1.79 11.78 -16.94
CA ALA A 170 -1.91 12.93 -16.06
C ALA A 170 -3.26 13.02 -15.33
N VAL A 171 -4.26 12.17 -15.64
CA VAL A 171 -5.54 12.18 -14.93
C VAL A 171 -5.36 11.44 -13.59
N PRO A 172 -5.36 12.14 -12.44
CA PRO A 172 -5.24 11.47 -11.15
C PRO A 172 -6.42 10.52 -10.96
N ALA A 173 -6.13 9.32 -10.44
CA ALA A 173 -7.16 8.33 -10.11
C ALA A 173 -8.28 9.02 -9.31
N LYS A 174 -9.52 8.89 -9.79
CA LYS A 174 -10.67 9.51 -9.16
C LYS A 174 -10.82 8.92 -7.76
N ALA A 175 -10.64 9.75 -6.74
CA ALA A 175 -10.88 9.39 -5.36
C ALA A 175 -12.30 8.80 -5.24
N ARG A 176 -12.41 7.61 -4.65
CA ARG A 176 -13.67 6.88 -4.51
C ARG A 176 -14.16 6.98 -3.07
N PRO A 177 -15.44 7.33 -2.85
CA PRO A 177 -16.03 7.35 -1.52
C PRO A 177 -15.87 6.01 -0.80
N GLY A 178 -15.46 6.06 0.47
CA GLY A 178 -15.25 4.88 1.30
C GLY A 178 -13.94 4.14 1.04
N VAL A 179 -13.20 4.44 -0.03
CA VAL A 179 -11.85 3.91 -0.24
C VAL A 179 -10.88 4.79 0.54
N PRO A 180 -10.06 4.23 1.44
CA PRO A 180 -9.10 5.01 2.21
C PRO A 180 -8.16 5.80 1.29
N VAL A 181 -7.88 7.05 1.63
CA VAL A 181 -6.89 7.84 0.90
C VAL A 181 -5.55 7.67 1.58
N VAL A 182 -4.59 7.10 0.85
CA VAL A 182 -3.19 7.06 1.27
C VAL A 182 -2.38 7.95 0.35
N ARG A 183 -1.58 8.84 0.93
CA ARG A 183 -0.55 9.57 0.21
C ARG A 183 0.80 9.15 0.78
N THR A 184 1.66 8.60 -0.06
CA THR A 184 3.08 8.42 0.23
C THR A 184 3.81 9.73 -0.08
N GLY A 185 4.76 10.08 0.77
CA GLY A 185 5.62 11.25 0.61
C GLY A 185 6.93 10.82 -0.04
N ALA A 186 7.77 11.79 -0.40
CA ALA A 186 9.04 11.54 -1.07
C ALA A 186 10.02 10.66 -0.25
N ASP A 187 9.82 10.53 1.06
CA ASP A 187 10.69 9.79 1.97
C ASP A 187 10.19 8.36 2.29
N ASP A 188 9.35 7.76 1.45
CA ASP A 188 8.84 6.37 1.51
C ASP A 188 8.16 5.91 2.82
N ARG A 189 7.95 6.78 3.80
CA ARG A 189 7.07 6.52 4.97
C ARG A 189 5.64 6.98 4.65
N ALA A 190 4.64 6.14 4.95
CA ALA A 190 3.23 6.47 4.74
C ALA A 190 2.90 7.87 5.29
N SER A 191 2.59 8.81 4.38
CA SER A 191 2.67 10.25 4.71
C SER A 191 1.37 10.84 5.21
N VAL A 192 0.23 10.31 4.76
CA VAL A 192 -1.11 10.65 5.28
C VAL A 192 -2.04 9.48 4.99
N LEU A 193 -2.86 9.07 5.97
CA LEU A 193 -3.97 8.13 5.77
C LEU A 193 -5.27 8.79 6.24
N ILE A 194 -6.31 8.75 5.40
CA ILE A 194 -7.65 9.28 5.72
C ILE A 194 -8.67 8.14 5.67
N VAL A 195 -9.38 7.92 6.79
CA VAL A 195 -10.38 6.85 6.93
C VAL A 195 -11.66 7.33 7.64
N PRO A 196 -12.85 6.80 7.28
CA PRO A 196 -13.12 5.85 6.19
C PRO A 196 -13.23 6.54 4.81
N HIS A 197 -12.94 7.84 4.71
CA HIS A 197 -13.09 8.66 3.50
C HIS A 197 -14.56 8.72 3.02
N ARG A 198 -15.45 9.09 3.94
CA ARG A 198 -16.91 9.23 3.72
C ARG A 198 -17.40 10.59 4.22
N PRO A 199 -18.61 11.04 3.86
CA PRO A 199 -19.16 12.26 4.44
C PRO A 199 -19.28 12.14 5.97
N GLY A 200 -18.98 13.23 6.68
CA GLY A 200 -18.96 13.29 8.15
C GLY A 200 -17.56 13.21 8.75
N TRP A 201 -17.45 12.69 9.98
CA TRP A 201 -16.18 12.59 10.69
C TRP A 201 -15.24 11.55 10.08
N ASN A 202 -14.00 11.94 9.82
CA ASN A 202 -12.93 11.06 9.34
C ASN A 202 -11.71 11.26 10.21
N LEU A 203 -10.88 10.23 10.30
CA LEU A 203 -9.59 10.30 10.96
C LEU A 203 -8.47 10.40 9.96
N VAL A 204 -7.54 11.30 10.26
CA VAL A 204 -6.33 11.52 9.50
C VAL A 204 -5.15 11.12 10.35
N ARG A 205 -4.42 10.09 9.91
CA ARG A 205 -3.15 9.70 10.51
C ARG A 205 -2.01 10.40 9.78
N VAL A 206 -1.08 10.94 10.57
CA VAL A 206 0.17 11.53 10.12
C VAL A 206 1.35 10.90 10.88
N PRO A 207 2.53 10.74 10.24
CA PRO A 207 3.68 10.07 10.85
C PRO A 207 4.36 10.84 11.98
N GLY A 208 4.10 12.15 12.12
CA GLY A 208 4.76 13.00 13.12
C GLY A 208 3.92 14.23 13.50
N PRO A 209 4.45 15.12 14.36
CA PRO A 209 3.78 16.36 14.74
C PRO A 209 3.34 17.15 13.50
N ALA A 210 2.05 17.42 13.41
CA ALA A 210 1.43 18.20 12.35
C ALA A 210 0.09 18.73 12.83
N GLU A 211 -0.42 19.72 12.13
CA GLU A 211 -1.79 20.19 12.28
C GLU A 211 -2.56 19.82 11.02
N VAL A 212 -3.83 19.48 11.19
CA VAL A 212 -4.68 18.93 10.14
C VAL A 212 -6.06 19.56 10.23
N GLY A 213 -6.61 20.00 9.09
CA GLY A 213 -7.95 20.57 9.03
C GLY A 213 -8.52 20.59 7.63
N THR A 214 -9.79 20.93 7.49
CA THR A 214 -10.44 21.20 6.20
C THR A 214 -10.38 22.67 5.82
N ASP A 215 -10.14 23.55 6.80
CA ASP A 215 -9.88 24.98 6.63
C ASP A 215 -8.39 25.25 6.96
N PRO A 216 -7.61 25.83 6.04
CA PRO A 216 -6.21 26.15 6.29
C PRO A 216 -6.03 27.23 7.38
N GLY A 217 -7.04 28.07 7.64
CA GLY A 217 -7.01 29.09 8.68
C GLY A 217 -7.23 28.58 10.11
N ALA A 218 -7.75 27.36 10.27
CA ALA A 218 -8.08 26.78 11.56
C ALA A 218 -7.74 25.27 11.66
N PRO A 219 -6.47 24.87 11.45
CA PRO A 219 -6.08 23.47 11.54
C PRO A 219 -6.00 23.01 13.00
N ALA A 220 -6.34 21.74 13.26
CA ALA A 220 -6.26 21.13 14.59
C ALA A 220 -4.98 20.30 14.74
N SER A 221 -4.29 20.45 15.87
CA SER A 221 -3.09 19.66 16.19
C SER A 221 -3.39 18.15 16.21
N ALA A 222 -2.60 17.37 15.45
CA ALA A 222 -2.66 15.92 15.52
C ALA A 222 -2.11 15.44 16.87
N VAL A 223 -2.82 14.52 17.52
CA VAL A 223 -2.51 14.00 18.86
C VAL A 223 -2.10 12.53 18.83
N ARG A 224 -1.45 12.05 19.89
CA ARG A 224 -1.23 10.60 20.05
C ARG A 224 -2.52 9.97 20.55
N VAL A 225 -2.87 8.82 19.98
CA VAL A 225 -3.97 7.99 20.46
C VAL A 225 -3.38 6.78 21.20
N PRO A 226 -3.76 6.52 22.46
CA PRO A 226 -3.24 5.38 23.21
C PRO A 226 -3.44 4.05 22.46
N GLY A 227 -2.42 3.21 22.43
CA GLY A 227 -2.43 1.93 21.73
C GLY A 227 -2.29 2.00 20.20
N ALA A 228 -2.14 3.19 19.60
CA ALA A 228 -2.00 3.38 18.17
C ALA A 228 -0.64 3.97 17.77
N GLU A 229 -0.24 3.77 16.51
CA GLU A 229 0.95 4.39 15.93
C GLU A 229 0.65 5.75 15.30
N GLY A 230 1.69 6.58 15.16
CA GLY A 230 1.59 7.90 14.55
C GLY A 230 0.82 8.92 15.41
N ARG A 231 0.35 9.97 14.75
CA ARG A 231 -0.52 10.99 15.34
C ARG A 231 -1.79 11.14 14.51
N TRP A 232 -2.84 11.58 15.15
CA TRP A 232 -4.20 11.51 14.63
C TRP A 232 -4.92 12.84 14.79
N SER A 233 -5.67 13.22 13.77
CA SER A 233 -6.61 14.34 13.83
C SER A 233 -7.95 13.91 13.27
N MET A 234 -9.03 14.39 13.87
CA MET A 234 -10.39 14.14 13.40
C MET A 234 -10.87 15.34 12.60
N VAL A 235 -11.34 15.09 11.39
CA VAL A 235 -11.79 16.12 10.46
C VAL A 235 -13.19 15.83 9.97
N TRP A 236 -14.02 16.86 9.86
CA TRP A 236 -15.34 16.74 9.24
C TRP A 236 -15.20 16.97 7.73
N LEU A 237 -15.51 15.96 6.93
CA LEU A 237 -15.51 16.08 5.48
C LEU A 237 -16.95 16.25 4.98
N ALA A 238 -17.21 17.37 4.30
CA ALA A 238 -18.48 17.59 3.60
C ALA A 238 -18.66 16.55 2.46
N PRO A 239 -19.90 16.27 2.03
CA PRO A 239 -20.16 15.49 0.82
C PRO A 239 -19.48 16.11 -0.41
N GLY A 240 -18.92 15.25 -1.26
CA GLY A 240 -18.29 15.61 -2.53
C GLY A 240 -16.80 15.90 -2.42
N ARG A 241 -16.31 16.77 -3.31
CA ARG A 241 -14.89 17.09 -3.43
C ARG A 241 -14.45 18.09 -2.38
N GLY A 242 -13.28 17.86 -1.80
CA GLY A 242 -12.69 18.76 -0.81
C GLY A 242 -11.18 18.63 -0.74
N ARG A 243 -10.60 19.27 0.29
CA ARG A 243 -9.19 19.18 0.63
C ARG A 243 -9.03 19.00 2.13
N VAL A 244 -8.04 18.21 2.50
CA VAL A 244 -7.50 18.16 3.86
C VAL A 244 -6.14 18.82 3.83
N TRP A 245 -6.00 19.89 4.61
CA TRP A 245 -4.77 20.65 4.77
C TRP A 245 -3.95 20.05 5.91
N ILE A 246 -2.64 20.00 5.70
CA ILE A 246 -1.68 19.42 6.63
C ILE A 246 -0.50 20.37 6.73
N ARG A 247 -0.29 20.91 7.93
CA ARG A 247 0.81 21.82 8.26
C ARG A 247 1.84 21.08 9.12
N ARG A 248 3.08 21.00 8.65
CA ARG A 248 4.19 20.34 9.35
C ARG A 248 5.45 21.18 9.21
N ALA A 249 6.08 21.52 10.34
CA ALA A 249 7.34 22.28 10.37
C ALA A 249 7.30 23.53 9.47
N GLY A 250 6.21 24.31 9.54
CA GLY A 250 5.99 25.51 8.72
C GLY A 250 5.63 25.27 7.26
N ARG A 251 5.67 24.02 6.76
CA ARG A 251 5.25 23.67 5.39
C ARG A 251 3.78 23.24 5.38
N GLU A 252 3.05 23.75 4.40
CA GLU A 252 1.65 23.40 4.17
C GLU A 252 1.52 22.49 2.94
N SER A 253 0.63 21.50 3.04
CA SER A 253 0.28 20.61 1.94
C SER A 253 -1.21 20.29 1.96
N ALA A 254 -1.78 20.03 0.79
CA ALA A 254 -3.19 19.65 0.66
C ALA A 254 -3.34 18.26 0.06
N VAL A 255 -4.17 17.42 0.69
CA VAL A 255 -4.63 16.13 0.17
C VAL A 255 -6.02 16.33 -0.41
N ARG A 256 -6.21 16.03 -1.70
CA ARG A 256 -7.52 16.07 -2.35
C ARG A 256 -8.34 14.87 -1.87
N VAL A 257 -9.60 15.11 -1.52
CA VAL A 257 -10.56 14.08 -1.10
C VAL A 257 -11.83 14.18 -1.95
N ASP A 258 -12.52 13.06 -2.12
CA ASP A 258 -13.86 12.99 -2.72
C ASP A 258 -14.68 11.97 -1.93
N THR A 259 -15.44 12.48 -0.96
CA THR A 259 -16.29 11.66 -0.09
C THR A 259 -17.60 11.26 -0.78
N GLY A 260 -17.84 11.76 -2.00
CA GLY A 260 -19.05 11.50 -2.77
C GLY A 260 -20.30 12.16 -2.19
N THR A 261 -21.41 11.98 -2.88
CA THR A 261 -22.71 12.61 -2.55
C THR A 261 -23.65 11.69 -1.78
N GLY A 262 -23.18 10.50 -1.38
CA GLY A 262 -24.00 9.49 -0.70
C GLY A 262 -24.40 9.89 0.72
N THR A 263 -25.48 9.29 1.22
CA THR A 263 -26.01 9.53 2.56
C THR A 263 -25.31 8.71 3.65
N ALA A 264 -24.51 7.70 3.27
CA ALA A 264 -23.75 6.87 4.21
C ALA A 264 -22.71 7.71 4.95
N ARG A 265 -22.99 8.02 6.22
CA ARG A 265 -22.11 8.80 7.09
C ARG A 265 -21.12 7.89 7.82
N SER A 266 -19.94 8.44 8.07
CA SER A 266 -18.96 7.80 8.94
C SER A 266 -19.45 7.76 10.40
N THR A 267 -19.35 6.61 11.04
CA THR A 267 -19.60 6.38 12.48
C THR A 267 -18.30 6.34 13.29
N ILE A 268 -17.16 6.66 12.67
CA ILE A 268 -15.84 6.50 13.28
C ILE A 268 -15.71 7.39 14.53
N THR A 269 -15.20 6.81 15.61
CA THR A 269 -14.87 7.53 16.84
C THR A 269 -13.35 7.61 16.99
N TRP A 270 -12.88 8.51 17.86
CA TRP A 270 -11.46 8.60 18.21
C TRP A 270 -10.85 7.27 18.67
N ASN A 271 -11.59 6.48 19.44
CA ASN A 271 -11.08 5.25 20.07
C ASN A 271 -11.02 4.06 19.10
N ASP A 272 -11.97 3.96 18.18
CA ASP A 272 -12.09 2.86 17.21
C ASP A 272 -11.32 3.13 15.92
N GLY A 273 -10.97 4.39 15.73
CA GLY A 273 -10.34 4.93 14.56
C GLY A 273 -9.07 4.24 14.09
N PRO A 274 -8.06 4.09 14.96
CA PRO A 274 -6.80 3.45 14.59
C PRO A 274 -6.96 2.01 14.10
N GLU A 275 -7.91 1.26 14.66
CA GLU A 275 -8.19 -0.10 14.20
C GLU A 275 -8.85 -0.09 12.82
N CYS A 276 -9.81 0.80 12.60
CA CYS A 276 -10.42 1.00 11.29
C CYS A 276 -9.39 1.40 10.22
N ALA A 277 -8.43 2.24 10.60
CA ALA A 277 -7.30 2.62 9.76
C ALA A 277 -6.38 1.44 9.43
N SER A 278 -6.09 0.57 10.40
CA SER A 278 -5.27 -0.62 10.16
C SER A 278 -5.98 -1.63 9.25
N ALA A 279 -7.29 -1.83 9.42
CA ALA A 279 -8.11 -2.62 8.51
C ALA A 279 -8.11 -2.05 7.09
N ALA A 280 -8.23 -0.73 6.94
CA ALA A 280 -8.10 -0.02 5.66
C ALA A 280 -6.76 -0.31 4.97
N LEU A 281 -5.65 -0.18 5.69
CA LEU A 281 -4.32 -0.47 5.15
C LEU A 281 -4.18 -1.93 4.74
N GLY A 282 -4.72 -2.86 5.53
CA GLY A 282 -4.74 -4.28 5.19
C GLY A 282 -5.50 -4.60 3.90
N ALA A 283 -6.67 -4.01 3.71
CA ALA A 283 -7.43 -4.15 2.47
C ALA A 283 -6.67 -3.58 1.25
N LEU A 284 -6.02 -2.43 1.40
CA LEU A 284 -5.19 -1.83 0.34
C LEU A 284 -3.93 -2.64 0.04
N ALA A 285 -3.32 -3.27 1.05
CA ALA A 285 -2.17 -4.15 0.88
C ALA A 285 -2.50 -5.40 0.04
N ALA A 286 -3.78 -5.77 -0.10
CA ALA A 286 -4.23 -6.82 -1.01
C ALA A 286 -4.39 -6.34 -2.47
N ASP A 287 -3.93 -5.11 -2.80
CA ASP A 287 -4.11 -4.42 -4.08
C ASP A 287 -5.59 -4.31 -4.53
N ARG A 288 -6.47 -4.09 -3.55
CA ARG A 288 -7.90 -3.90 -3.78
C ARG A 288 -8.36 -2.56 -3.25
N ASP A 289 -8.67 -1.64 -4.17
CA ASP A 289 -9.33 -0.36 -3.88
C ASP A 289 -10.83 -0.57 -3.59
N ARG A 290 -11.13 -1.28 -2.50
CA ARG A 290 -12.50 -1.57 -2.07
C ARG A 290 -12.95 -0.57 -0.99
N PRO A 291 -14.15 0.00 -1.13
CA PRO A 291 -14.71 0.82 -0.07
C PRO A 291 -14.87 0.01 1.22
N LEU A 292 -14.45 0.59 2.35
CA LEU A 292 -14.75 0.02 3.66
C LEU A 292 -16.27 0.00 3.87
N ARG A 293 -16.83 -1.17 4.16
CA ARG A 293 -18.28 -1.33 4.45
C ARG A 293 -18.64 -0.82 5.85
N GLY A 294 -17.70 -0.91 6.78
CA GLY A 294 -17.79 -0.45 8.16
C GLY A 294 -16.42 -0.59 8.84
N CYS A 295 -16.30 -0.07 10.05
CA CYS A 295 -15.12 -0.25 10.88
C CYS A 295 -15.23 -1.56 11.68
N PRO A 296 -14.12 -2.25 12.00
CA PRO A 296 -14.14 -3.49 12.78
C PRO A 296 -14.84 -3.37 14.15
N ALA A 297 -14.85 -2.18 14.75
CA ALA A 297 -15.50 -1.94 16.04
C ALA A 297 -17.05 -1.83 15.96
N ASP A 298 -17.62 -1.75 14.76
CA ASP A 298 -19.07 -1.60 14.55
C ASP A 298 -19.86 -2.87 14.94
N GLY A 299 -19.20 -4.03 15.05
CA GLY A 299 -19.83 -5.27 15.45
C GLY A 299 -18.84 -6.36 15.86
N LEU A 300 -19.35 -7.37 16.57
CA LEU A 300 -18.60 -8.59 16.87
C LEU A 300 -18.98 -9.66 15.85
N ASP A 301 -18.00 -10.27 15.20
CA ASP A 301 -18.25 -11.39 14.30
C ASP A 301 -18.30 -12.74 15.04
N ASP A 302 -18.87 -13.75 14.40
CA ASP A 302 -19.09 -15.07 15.00
C ASP A 302 -17.80 -15.78 15.38
N LEU A 303 -16.71 -15.58 14.62
CA LEU A 303 -15.44 -16.22 14.89
C LEU A 303 -14.79 -15.60 16.14
N ASP A 304 -14.87 -14.28 16.30
CA ASP A 304 -14.38 -13.57 17.48
C ASP A 304 -15.23 -13.90 18.70
N ALA A 305 -16.55 -13.99 18.54
CA ALA A 305 -17.44 -14.47 19.60
C ALA A 305 -17.07 -15.89 20.06
N ALA A 306 -16.80 -16.81 19.13
CA ALA A 306 -16.35 -18.16 19.45
C ALA A 306 -15.01 -18.16 20.21
N ALA A 307 -14.03 -17.38 19.75
CA ALA A 307 -12.73 -17.28 20.42
C ALA A 307 -12.85 -16.74 21.86
N LEU A 308 -13.74 -15.77 22.11
CA LEU A 308 -14.01 -15.25 23.45
C LEU A 308 -14.63 -16.32 24.36
N ARG A 309 -15.60 -17.10 23.87
CA ARG A 309 -16.17 -18.22 24.65
C ARG A 309 -15.10 -19.26 24.98
N SER A 310 -14.25 -19.60 24.01
CA SER A 310 -13.14 -20.53 24.22
C SER A 310 -12.09 -20.02 25.21
N ILE A 311 -11.82 -18.72 25.32
CA ILE A 311 -10.99 -18.17 26.42
C ILE A 311 -11.64 -18.48 27.77
N VAL A 312 -12.94 -18.22 27.92
CA VAL A 312 -13.64 -18.47 29.19
C VAL A 312 -13.62 -19.96 29.53
N GLY A 313 -13.86 -20.83 28.53
CA GLY A 313 -13.72 -22.28 28.67
C GLY A 313 -12.32 -22.71 29.13
N PHE A 314 -11.28 -22.14 28.53
CA PHE A 314 -9.89 -22.41 28.88
C PHE A 314 -9.50 -21.95 30.29
N VAL A 315 -10.06 -20.83 30.75
CA VAL A 315 -9.86 -20.32 32.11
C VAL A 315 -10.62 -21.18 33.13
N ALA A 316 -11.89 -21.51 32.85
CA ALA A 316 -12.69 -22.39 33.69
C ALA A 316 -12.06 -23.79 33.84
N GLY A 317 -11.53 -24.35 32.75
CA GLY A 317 -10.85 -25.64 32.76
C GLY A 317 -9.57 -25.70 33.60
N ARG A 318 -9.06 -24.55 34.07
CA ARG A 318 -7.96 -24.47 35.05
C ARG A 318 -8.42 -24.33 36.50
N GLY A 319 -9.73 -24.44 36.76
CA GLY A 319 -10.28 -24.30 38.11
C GLY A 319 -10.35 -22.85 38.58
N VAL A 320 -10.30 -21.87 37.68
CA VAL A 320 -10.52 -20.46 38.02
C VAL A 320 -12.02 -20.23 38.25
N ASP A 321 -12.37 -19.75 39.44
CA ASP A 321 -13.75 -19.51 39.85
C ASP A 321 -14.28 -18.12 39.44
N SER A 322 -13.38 -17.18 39.10
CA SER A 322 -13.72 -15.79 38.87
C SER A 322 -12.76 -15.07 37.92
N VAL A 323 -13.31 -14.20 37.07
CA VAL A 323 -12.56 -13.38 36.10
C VAL A 323 -12.88 -11.90 36.30
N VAL A 324 -11.93 -11.05 35.94
CA VAL A 324 -12.14 -9.60 35.82
C VAL A 324 -12.41 -9.29 34.36
N LEU A 325 -13.51 -8.61 34.05
CA LEU A 325 -13.82 -8.19 32.67
C LEU A 325 -13.62 -6.69 32.49
N ARG A 326 -12.84 -6.31 31.47
CA ARG A 326 -12.61 -4.92 31.06
C ARG A 326 -13.11 -4.70 29.64
N HIS A 327 -13.89 -3.65 29.46
CA HIS A 327 -14.64 -3.37 28.23
C HIS A 327 -14.81 -1.85 28.06
N ASP A 328 -15.31 -1.44 26.90
CA ASP A 328 -15.68 -0.05 26.64
C ASP A 328 -17.12 0.06 26.13
N SER A 329 -17.47 1.20 25.55
CA SER A 329 -18.80 1.49 25.00
C SER A 329 -18.91 1.24 23.49
N SER A 330 -17.92 0.64 22.84
CA SER A 330 -18.04 0.30 21.42
C SER A 330 -19.13 -0.78 21.20
N PRO A 331 -19.81 -0.78 20.04
CA PRO A 331 -20.79 -1.82 19.71
C PRO A 331 -20.23 -3.24 19.84
N ARG A 332 -19.02 -3.48 19.31
CA ARG A 332 -18.33 -4.77 19.45
C ARG A 332 -18.07 -5.15 20.90
N SER A 333 -17.59 -4.22 21.74
CA SER A 333 -17.28 -4.52 23.14
C SER A 333 -18.54 -4.88 23.93
N ARG A 334 -19.68 -4.22 23.67
CA ARG A 334 -20.96 -4.59 24.31
C ARG A 334 -21.42 -5.99 23.96
N GLU A 335 -21.28 -6.42 22.70
CA GLU A 335 -21.59 -7.79 22.29
C GLU A 335 -20.58 -8.78 22.90
N ALA A 336 -19.29 -8.45 22.90
CA ALA A 336 -18.26 -9.27 23.53
C ALA A 336 -18.53 -9.50 25.03
N VAL A 337 -18.97 -8.47 25.75
CA VAL A 337 -19.39 -8.59 27.16
C VAL A 337 -20.56 -9.56 27.32
N ARG A 338 -21.56 -9.55 26.41
CA ARG A 338 -22.66 -10.51 26.44
C ARG A 338 -22.15 -11.94 26.27
N GLN A 339 -21.27 -12.17 25.30
CA GLN A 339 -20.69 -13.49 25.03
C GLN A 339 -19.87 -14.01 26.21
N VAL A 340 -18.96 -13.19 26.76
CA VAL A 340 -18.12 -13.57 27.91
C VAL A 340 -18.97 -13.84 29.15
N ARG A 341 -19.94 -12.97 29.49
CA ARG A 341 -20.81 -13.18 30.66
C ARG A 341 -21.74 -14.38 30.50
N GLY A 342 -22.26 -14.61 29.29
CA GLY A 342 -23.10 -15.77 28.99
C GLY A 342 -22.33 -17.07 29.21
N GLU A 343 -21.13 -17.16 28.66
CA GLU A 343 -20.29 -18.34 28.78
C GLU A 343 -19.77 -18.56 30.20
N ALA A 344 -19.38 -17.47 30.89
CA ALA A 344 -18.94 -17.54 32.28
C ALA A 344 -20.04 -18.10 33.19
N ARG A 345 -21.30 -17.66 33.02
CA ARG A 345 -22.44 -18.24 33.74
C ARG A 345 -22.64 -19.73 33.43
N ARG A 346 -22.53 -20.13 32.16
CA ARG A 346 -22.66 -21.54 31.74
C ARG A 346 -21.64 -22.44 32.42
N LEU A 347 -20.45 -21.91 32.68
CA LEU A 347 -19.31 -22.64 33.25
C LEU A 347 -19.10 -22.42 34.76
N GLY A 348 -20.00 -21.68 35.43
CA GLY A 348 -19.88 -21.39 36.86
C GLY A 348 -18.74 -20.43 37.24
N VAL A 349 -18.26 -19.62 36.29
CA VAL A 349 -17.22 -18.59 36.53
C VAL A 349 -17.87 -17.25 36.84
N ALA A 350 -17.54 -16.65 37.97
CA ALA A 350 -18.02 -15.32 38.35
C ALA A 350 -17.30 -14.22 37.55
N VAL A 351 -18.06 -13.30 36.96
CA VAL A 351 -17.50 -12.10 36.32
C VAL A 351 -17.56 -10.94 37.29
N THR A 352 -16.41 -10.40 37.68
CA THR A 352 -16.28 -9.37 38.71
C THR A 352 -15.67 -8.08 38.15
N ALA A 353 -15.91 -6.96 38.84
CA ALA A 353 -15.25 -5.69 38.55
C ALA A 353 -13.91 -5.54 39.29
N GLU A 354 -13.83 -6.10 40.50
CA GLU A 354 -12.70 -6.00 41.42
C GLU A 354 -11.55 -6.92 41.00
N ALA A 355 -10.40 -6.31 40.75
CA ALA A 355 -9.18 -7.03 40.38
C ALA A 355 -8.45 -7.57 41.61
N ARG A 356 -7.99 -8.82 41.54
CA ARG A 356 -7.21 -9.49 42.59
C ARG A 356 -6.10 -10.34 41.97
N PRO A 357 -4.97 -10.56 42.67
CA PRO A 357 -3.81 -11.27 42.11
C PRO A 357 -4.08 -12.69 41.61
N ASP A 358 -5.08 -13.37 42.17
CA ASP A 358 -5.52 -14.72 41.84
C ASP A 358 -6.45 -14.76 40.62
N ARG A 359 -7.00 -13.62 40.19
CA ARG A 359 -8.02 -13.55 39.14
C ARG A 359 -7.43 -13.12 37.80
N PRO A 360 -7.70 -13.84 36.70
CA PRO A 360 -7.30 -13.40 35.38
C PRO A 360 -8.16 -12.23 34.90
N VAL A 361 -7.56 -11.40 34.05
CA VAL A 361 -8.17 -10.20 33.48
C VAL A 361 -8.45 -10.45 32.01
N ILE A 362 -9.70 -10.35 31.60
CA ILE A 362 -10.14 -10.46 30.20
C ILE A 362 -10.43 -9.06 29.67
N ILE A 363 -9.77 -8.66 28.58
CA ILE A 363 -9.89 -7.34 27.96
C ILE A 363 -10.60 -7.48 26.60
N VAL A 364 -11.79 -6.88 26.49
CA VAL A 364 -12.63 -6.88 25.28
C VAL A 364 -12.98 -5.46 24.80
N SER A 365 -12.18 -4.45 25.16
CA SER A 365 -12.31 -3.08 24.66
C SER A 365 -11.67 -2.90 23.27
N GLY A 366 -11.78 -1.70 22.70
CA GLY A 366 -10.91 -1.20 21.63
C GLY A 366 -9.50 -0.87 22.12
N TRP A 367 -8.65 -0.41 21.20
CA TRP A 367 -7.21 -0.27 21.42
C TRP A 367 -6.86 0.71 22.54
N SER A 368 -7.48 1.90 22.60
CA SER A 368 -7.16 2.88 23.64
C SER A 368 -7.57 2.43 25.03
N GLY A 369 -8.75 1.81 25.17
CA GLY A 369 -9.18 1.20 26.43
C GLY A 369 -8.25 0.06 26.86
N ALA A 370 -7.83 -0.79 25.92
CA ALA A 370 -6.93 -1.90 26.19
C ALA A 370 -5.56 -1.40 26.62
N HIS A 371 -5.02 -0.38 25.96
CA HIS A 371 -3.75 0.24 26.34
C HIS A 371 -3.78 0.81 27.76
N GLY A 372 -4.87 1.47 28.16
CA GLY A 372 -5.05 1.97 29.53
C GLY A 372 -4.99 0.83 30.56
N VAL A 373 -5.77 -0.23 30.36
CA VAL A 373 -5.79 -1.40 31.25
C VAL A 373 -4.42 -2.08 31.31
N LEU A 374 -3.77 -2.29 30.16
CA LEU A 374 -2.44 -2.87 30.09
C LEU A 374 -1.40 -2.04 30.83
N SER A 375 -1.51 -0.71 30.75
CA SER A 375 -0.63 0.21 31.46
C SER A 375 -0.85 0.15 32.97
N ASP A 376 -2.09 -0.03 33.42
CA ASP A 376 -2.41 -0.25 34.84
C ASP A 376 -1.85 -1.58 35.36
N VAL A 377 -1.89 -2.64 34.54
CA VAL A 377 -1.24 -3.93 34.88
C VAL A 377 0.26 -3.79 34.97
N ALA A 378 0.90 -3.20 33.95
CA ALA A 378 2.36 -3.00 33.93
C ALA A 378 2.84 -2.11 35.09
N ALA A 379 2.02 -1.16 35.53
CA ALA A 379 2.31 -0.32 36.69
C ALA A 379 1.92 -0.95 38.05
N GLY A 380 1.37 -2.18 38.07
CA GLY A 380 0.94 -2.87 39.27
C GLY A 380 -0.31 -2.30 39.95
N ARG A 381 -1.00 -1.33 39.32
CA ARG A 381 -2.26 -0.74 39.79
C ARG A 381 -3.44 -1.70 39.61
N LEU A 382 -3.37 -2.56 38.59
CA LEU A 382 -4.32 -3.64 38.36
C LEU A 382 -3.57 -4.97 38.45
N ARG A 383 -3.90 -5.78 39.45
CA ARG A 383 -3.28 -7.09 39.67
C ARG A 383 -4.17 -8.21 39.15
N GLY A 384 -3.57 -9.21 38.52
CA GLY A 384 -4.27 -10.41 38.05
C GLY A 384 -3.30 -11.55 37.71
N SER A 385 -3.83 -12.77 37.69
CA SER A 385 -3.06 -14.01 37.42
C SER A 385 -2.74 -14.24 35.94
N GLY A 386 -3.14 -13.31 35.07
CA GLY A 386 -2.85 -13.29 33.63
C GLY A 386 -3.74 -12.29 32.89
N THR A 387 -3.29 -11.80 31.73
CA THR A 387 -4.03 -10.81 30.94
C THR A 387 -4.45 -11.41 29.59
N TYR A 388 -5.72 -11.77 29.46
CA TYR A 388 -6.30 -12.35 28.25
C TYR A 388 -6.88 -11.24 27.38
N LEU A 389 -6.39 -11.12 26.16
CA LEU A 389 -6.83 -10.12 25.19
C LEU A 389 -7.83 -10.73 24.22
N ALA A 390 -8.78 -9.91 23.75
CA ALA A 390 -9.61 -10.26 22.61
C ALA A 390 -8.78 -10.43 21.32
N PRO A 391 -9.24 -11.24 20.34
CA PRO A 391 -8.49 -11.54 19.11
C PRO A 391 -8.03 -10.31 18.32
N TRP A 392 -8.84 -9.25 18.30
CA TRP A 392 -8.56 -8.01 17.55
C TRP A 392 -7.51 -7.10 18.22
N LEU A 393 -7.09 -7.41 19.45
CA LEU A 393 -6.07 -6.65 20.19
C LEU A 393 -4.64 -7.10 19.88
N LEU A 394 -4.45 -7.96 18.88
CA LEU A 394 -3.15 -8.22 18.29
C LEU A 394 -2.69 -6.99 17.50
N ALA A 395 -2.07 -6.06 18.20
CA ALA A 395 -1.46 -4.85 17.66
C ALA A 395 -0.14 -4.55 18.40
N PRO A 396 0.98 -4.25 17.70
CA PRO A 396 2.29 -4.12 18.32
C PRO A 396 2.36 -3.17 19.52
N ARG A 397 1.73 -1.99 19.45
CA ARG A 397 1.74 -1.01 20.56
C ARG A 397 1.03 -1.48 21.82
N LEU A 398 0.10 -2.43 21.68
CA LEU A 398 -0.53 -3.06 22.83
C LEU A 398 0.42 -4.12 23.41
N LEU A 399 0.98 -4.97 22.55
CA LEU A 399 1.85 -6.08 22.94
C LEU A 399 3.22 -5.66 23.50
N THR A 400 3.67 -4.43 23.22
CA THR A 400 4.90 -3.89 23.82
C THR A 400 4.75 -3.47 25.29
N VAL A 401 3.52 -3.46 25.82
CA VAL A 401 3.29 -3.18 27.25
C VAL A 401 3.52 -4.47 28.05
N PRO A 402 4.47 -4.53 29.01
CA PRO A 402 4.84 -5.76 29.70
C PRO A 402 3.77 -6.18 30.74
N ALA A 403 2.71 -6.83 30.29
CA ALA A 403 1.53 -7.14 31.10
C ALA A 403 1.10 -8.62 31.05
N GLY A 404 2.00 -9.53 30.65
CA GLY A 404 1.74 -10.98 30.61
C GLY A 404 0.57 -11.35 29.69
N GLN A 405 0.62 -10.88 28.43
CA GLN A 405 -0.53 -10.89 27.52
C GLN A 405 -0.69 -12.24 26.81
N LEU A 406 -1.94 -12.70 26.77
CA LEU A 406 -2.37 -13.95 26.15
C LEU A 406 -3.45 -13.64 25.10
N LEU A 407 -3.31 -14.15 23.87
CA LEU A 407 -4.23 -13.88 22.77
C LEU A 407 -4.78 -15.16 22.12
N PRO A 408 -6.09 -15.27 21.89
CA PRO A 408 -6.66 -16.35 21.10
C PRO A 408 -6.51 -16.03 19.60
N LEU A 409 -5.50 -16.61 18.95
CA LEU A 409 -5.27 -16.43 17.52
C LEU A 409 -5.70 -17.66 16.74
N ARG A 410 -6.31 -17.44 15.59
CA ARG A 410 -6.70 -18.50 14.65
C ARG A 410 -5.62 -18.78 13.60
N PHE A 411 -4.52 -18.05 13.66
CA PHE A 411 -3.36 -18.19 12.80
C PHE A 411 -2.11 -18.07 13.66
N SER A 412 -1.02 -18.68 13.21
CA SER A 412 0.31 -18.40 13.75
C SER A 412 0.96 -17.28 12.94
N PRO A 413 1.59 -16.27 13.57
CA PRO A 413 2.34 -15.23 12.87
C PRO A 413 3.43 -15.73 11.90
N ARG A 414 3.80 -17.02 11.99
CA ARG A 414 4.80 -17.68 11.14
C ARG A 414 4.19 -18.52 10.00
N ASP A 415 2.86 -18.59 9.94
CA ASP A 415 2.17 -19.32 8.88
C ASP A 415 2.29 -18.54 7.55
N GLU A 416 2.08 -19.23 6.42
CA GLU A 416 2.26 -18.68 5.07
C GLU A 416 1.44 -17.40 4.84
N PHE A 417 0.14 -17.40 5.15
CA PHE A 417 -0.73 -16.24 4.91
C PHE A 417 -0.37 -15.01 5.76
N PRO A 418 -0.15 -15.11 7.09
CA PRO A 418 0.38 -14.02 7.90
C PRO A 418 1.69 -13.44 7.37
N VAL A 419 2.63 -14.29 6.92
CA VAL A 419 3.90 -13.84 6.33
C VAL A 419 3.65 -13.10 5.01
N ALA A 420 2.80 -13.63 4.13
CA ALA A 420 2.43 -12.99 2.88
C ALA A 420 1.76 -11.62 3.10
N TYR A 421 0.91 -11.50 4.12
CA TYR A 421 0.32 -10.23 4.53
C TYR A 421 1.39 -9.23 5.00
N THR A 422 2.33 -9.64 5.85
CA THR A 422 3.40 -8.74 6.31
C THR A 422 4.26 -8.23 5.16
N ALA A 423 4.59 -9.09 4.19
CA ALA A 423 5.34 -8.70 3.01
C ALA A 423 4.56 -7.71 2.15
N SER A 424 3.28 -7.99 1.89
CA SER A 424 2.40 -7.10 1.10
C SER A 424 2.21 -5.73 1.78
N LEU A 425 2.12 -5.72 3.11
CA LEU A 425 1.99 -4.49 3.91
C LEU A 425 3.28 -3.67 3.83
N ALA A 426 4.45 -4.30 4.04
CA ALA A 426 5.73 -3.62 4.03
C ALA A 426 6.10 -3.08 2.64
N GLU A 427 5.79 -3.83 1.57
CA GLU A 427 6.00 -3.40 0.19
C GLU A 427 5.20 -2.14 -0.15
N ARG A 428 3.92 -2.09 0.25
CA ARG A 428 3.03 -0.98 -0.11
C ARG A 428 3.08 0.19 0.86
N PHE A 429 3.36 -0.08 2.13
CA PHE A 429 3.36 0.91 3.20
C PHE A 429 4.57 0.69 4.13
N PRO A 430 5.78 1.10 3.71
CA PRO A 430 6.98 0.91 4.50
C PRO A 430 6.87 1.51 5.90
N GLY A 431 7.26 0.73 6.91
CA GLY A 431 7.19 1.10 8.33
C GLY A 431 5.83 0.87 8.99
N GLU A 432 4.79 0.46 8.25
CA GLU A 432 3.55 -0.01 8.85
C GLU A 432 3.72 -1.39 9.46
N ARG A 433 3.12 -1.59 10.64
CA ARG A 433 3.19 -2.86 11.35
C ARG A 433 1.90 -3.67 11.20
N PRO A 434 1.99 -5.00 11.09
CA PRO A 434 0.81 -5.84 10.96
C PRO A 434 -0.04 -5.84 12.22
N THR A 435 -1.36 -5.97 12.04
CA THR A 435 -2.34 -6.14 13.12
C THR A 435 -3.35 -7.21 12.73
N ALA A 436 -4.09 -7.75 13.70
CA ALA A 436 -5.19 -8.67 13.39
C ALA A 436 -6.27 -8.03 12.50
N ALA A 437 -6.62 -6.76 12.75
CA ALA A 437 -7.61 -6.05 11.97
C ALA A 437 -7.17 -5.88 10.50
N GLY A 438 -5.90 -5.51 10.28
CA GLY A 438 -5.31 -5.41 8.94
C GLY A 438 -5.25 -6.75 8.23
N TYR A 439 -4.80 -7.81 8.91
CA TYR A 439 -4.72 -9.15 8.34
C TYR A 439 -6.09 -9.71 7.94
N HIS A 440 -7.10 -9.58 8.80
CA HIS A 440 -8.45 -10.03 8.47
C HIS A 440 -9.02 -9.26 7.28
N ALA A 441 -8.77 -7.96 7.18
CA ALA A 441 -9.19 -7.15 6.04
C ALA A 441 -8.45 -7.55 4.74
N TRP A 442 -7.16 -7.89 4.84
CA TRP A 442 -6.37 -8.40 3.72
C TRP A 442 -6.91 -9.73 3.20
N LEU A 443 -7.21 -10.70 4.08
CA LEU A 443 -7.85 -11.96 3.72
C LEU A 443 -9.21 -11.74 3.04
N ALA A 444 -10.06 -10.90 3.63
CA ALA A 444 -11.38 -10.60 3.08
C ALA A 444 -11.31 -9.90 1.70
N ALA A 445 -10.31 -9.05 1.48
CA ALA A 445 -10.07 -8.42 0.19
C ALA A 445 -9.57 -9.43 -0.86
N GLY A 446 -8.75 -10.40 -0.45
CA GLY A 446 -8.28 -11.52 -1.28
C GLY A 446 -9.32 -12.61 -1.54
N GLY A 447 -10.42 -12.63 -0.78
CA GLY A 447 -11.44 -13.69 -0.87
C GLY A 447 -11.02 -14.99 -0.17
N THR A 448 -10.04 -14.92 0.72
CA THR A 448 -9.54 -16.06 1.49
C THR A 448 -10.35 -16.24 2.76
N GLU A 449 -10.78 -17.47 3.05
CA GLU A 449 -11.51 -17.78 4.29
C GLU A 449 -10.57 -17.67 5.50
N ARG A 450 -11.10 -17.15 6.62
CA ARG A 450 -10.36 -17.12 7.89
C ARG A 450 -10.34 -18.52 8.51
N PRO A 451 -9.19 -18.97 9.06
CA PRO A 451 -9.16 -20.18 9.87
C PRO A 451 -10.15 -20.07 11.04
N ARG A 452 -10.79 -21.18 11.41
CA ARG A 452 -11.85 -21.21 12.42
C ARG A 452 -11.36 -21.52 13.82
N THR A 453 -10.28 -22.30 13.94
CA THR A 453 -9.80 -22.85 15.21
C THR A 453 -8.81 -21.91 15.88
N ALA A 454 -9.13 -21.44 17.09
CA ALA A 454 -8.22 -20.60 17.87
C ALA A 454 -7.25 -21.45 18.69
N ARG A 455 -6.04 -20.92 18.92
CA ARG A 455 -5.07 -21.38 19.93
C ARG A 455 -4.69 -20.19 20.79
N LEU A 456 -4.25 -20.43 22.02
CA LEU A 456 -3.74 -19.37 22.87
C LEU A 456 -2.27 -19.15 22.60
N TYR A 457 -1.90 -17.89 22.41
CA TYR A 457 -0.53 -17.43 22.21
C TYR A 457 -0.12 -16.50 23.34
N ALA A 458 1.12 -16.61 23.81
CA ALA A 458 1.73 -15.65 24.70
C ALA A 458 2.58 -14.66 23.89
N ALA A 459 2.43 -13.37 24.19
CA ALA A 459 3.33 -12.32 23.70
C ALA A 459 4.45 -12.11 24.72
N SER A 460 5.70 -12.11 24.26
CA SER A 460 6.87 -11.91 25.12
C SER A 460 7.87 -11.00 24.43
N LEU A 461 8.32 -9.96 25.13
CA LEU A 461 9.44 -9.14 24.67
C LEU A 461 10.74 -9.90 24.92
N VAL A 462 11.56 -10.01 23.87
CA VAL A 462 12.87 -10.64 23.92
C VAL A 462 13.87 -9.62 23.41
N ARG A 463 14.66 -9.08 24.32
CA ARG A 463 15.82 -8.27 23.94
C ARG A 463 16.98 -9.22 23.67
N PHE A 464 17.24 -9.48 22.40
CA PHE A 464 18.52 -10.06 22.00
C PHE A 464 19.58 -8.96 22.07
N PRO A 465 20.70 -9.16 22.80
CA PRO A 465 21.86 -8.30 22.61
C PRO A 465 22.25 -8.37 21.14
N SER A 466 22.14 -7.26 20.41
CA SER A 466 22.67 -7.23 19.04
C SER A 466 24.18 -7.43 19.14
N PRO A 467 24.78 -8.39 18.40
CA PRO A 467 26.22 -8.43 18.27
C PRO A 467 26.65 -7.10 17.64
N GLY A 468 27.60 -6.41 18.25
CA GLY A 468 28.06 -5.11 17.76
C GLY A 468 28.53 -5.21 16.30
N GLY A 469 28.20 -4.18 15.51
CA GLY A 469 28.70 -4.00 14.15
C GLY A 469 27.62 -4.13 13.07
N GLU A 470 27.22 -2.98 12.52
CA GLU A 470 26.78 -2.75 11.15
C GLU A 470 26.44 -3.98 10.28
N ALA A 471 25.20 -4.48 10.40
CA ALA A 471 24.37 -5.12 9.35
C ALA A 471 23.21 -5.88 10.00
N GLY A 472 22.35 -5.18 10.74
CA GLY A 472 21.12 -5.79 11.22
C GLY A 472 20.16 -6.02 10.06
N HIS A 473 19.92 -7.28 9.68
CA HIS A 473 18.71 -7.61 8.92
C HIS A 473 17.50 -7.02 9.68
N PRO A 474 16.57 -6.31 9.01
CA PRO A 474 15.46 -5.66 9.68
C PRO A 474 14.54 -6.71 10.32
N THR A 475 14.78 -7.01 11.59
CA THR A 475 13.90 -7.83 12.44
C THR A 475 12.69 -7.01 12.96
N GLY A 476 12.52 -5.78 12.48
CA GLY A 476 11.60 -4.77 13.01
C GLY A 476 10.18 -4.75 12.42
N ASP A 477 9.92 -5.51 11.34
CA ASP A 477 8.64 -5.46 10.60
C ASP A 477 7.68 -6.61 10.95
N GLY A 478 8.01 -7.39 11.98
CA GLY A 478 7.21 -8.50 12.46
C GLY A 478 5.99 -8.08 13.30
N TRP A 479 5.16 -9.07 13.65
CA TRP A 479 3.95 -8.92 14.47
C TRP A 479 4.18 -8.39 15.89
N LEU A 480 5.38 -8.59 16.42
CA LEU A 480 5.82 -8.01 17.69
C LEU A 480 7.32 -7.69 17.58
N PRO A 481 7.68 -6.43 17.28
CA PRO A 481 9.08 -6.04 17.20
C PRO A 481 9.76 -6.16 18.56
N GLU A 482 10.99 -6.68 18.57
CA GLU A 482 11.73 -7.05 19.79
C GLU A 482 11.00 -8.07 20.67
N GLY A 483 10.22 -8.96 20.06
CA GLY A 483 9.52 -10.00 20.80
C GLY A 483 9.10 -11.19 19.95
N THR A 484 8.39 -12.10 20.59
CA THR A 484 7.83 -13.30 19.98
C THR A 484 6.39 -13.49 20.41
N ILE A 485 5.61 -14.10 19.53
CA ILE A 485 4.25 -14.57 19.80
C ILE A 485 4.29 -16.08 19.63
N THR A 486 4.15 -16.80 20.74
CA THR A 486 4.37 -18.26 20.78
C THR A 486 3.10 -18.97 21.22
N ALA A 487 2.72 -20.05 20.54
CA ALA A 487 1.58 -20.86 20.93
C ALA A 487 1.87 -21.54 22.29
N ILE A 488 0.94 -21.42 23.23
CA ILE A 488 1.04 -22.04 24.56
C ILE A 488 -0.08 -23.04 24.83
N SER A 489 -0.95 -23.26 23.86
CA SER A 489 -2.01 -24.27 23.92
C SER A 489 -2.16 -25.00 22.58
N GLY A 490 -2.79 -26.17 22.64
CA GLY A 490 -3.45 -26.74 21.47
C GLY A 490 -4.68 -25.93 21.05
N PRO A 491 -5.45 -26.44 20.06
CA PRO A 491 -6.77 -25.92 19.72
C PRO A 491 -7.65 -25.68 20.96
N LEU A 492 -8.20 -24.47 21.07
CA LEU A 492 -9.22 -24.16 22.06
C LEU A 492 -10.55 -24.75 21.60
N ARG A 493 -11.39 -25.18 22.55
CA ARG A 493 -12.71 -25.75 22.30
C ARG A 493 -13.82 -24.81 22.76
#